data_AF-A0A225WM25-F1
#
_entry.id   AF-A0A225WM25-F1
#
_cell.length_a   1.000
_cell.length_b   1.000
_cell.length_c   1.000
_cell.angle_alpha   90.00
_cell.angle_beta   90.00
_cell.angle_gamma   90.00
#
_symmetry.space_group_name_H-M   'P 1'
#
loop_
_entity.id
_entity.type
_entity.pdbx_description
1 polymer ?
#
loop_
_entity_poly.entity_id
_entity_poly.type
_entity_poly.pdbx_seq_one_letter_code
_entity_poly.pdbx_strand_id
1 'polypeptide(L)'
;MGCAQSKTEDVAATTQPEETVAPVEIEPVAEVAEEPKAEEPKAEEPKAEEPVDVEPKDEEEPAAAEPEAETTTPEEPAKDVYKVTGHEIDEAGVVFYTVEAVEGDVSFKKRFSEFKALVVALSSPKSLPALPASGLSAKLRGKHNPALIQERETQLAVVLNAIANDAELAEKEPFKKFVE
;
A
#
# COMPACT_ATOMS: atom_id res chain seq x y z
N MET A 1 -12.36 -55.16 -29.27
CA MET A 1 -12.28 -54.70 -30.67
C MET A 1 -12.36 -53.18 -30.62
N GLY A 2 -11.41 -52.39 -31.09
CA GLY A 2 -10.23 -52.61 -31.91
C GLY A 2 -9.87 -51.21 -32.40
N CYS A 3 -8.65 -50.81 -32.12
CA CYS A 3 -8.07 -49.54 -32.56
C CYS A 3 -8.10 -49.43 -34.10
N ALA A 4 -7.91 -48.20 -34.56
CA ALA A 4 -7.13 -47.81 -35.73
C ALA A 4 -7.92 -46.95 -36.70
N GLN A 5 -7.45 -45.72 -36.90
CA GLN A 5 -7.19 -45.03 -38.18
C GLN A 5 -6.38 -43.79 -37.78
N SER A 6 -5.24 -43.41 -38.34
CA SER A 6 -4.41 -43.94 -39.42
C SER A 6 -3.00 -43.35 -39.25
N LYS A 7 -2.04 -44.04 -39.85
CA LYS A 7 -0.60 -43.84 -39.84
C LYS A 7 -0.16 -43.39 -41.24
N THR A 8 0.79 -42.45 -41.32
CA THR A 8 1.79 -42.27 -42.39
C THR A 8 2.76 -41.19 -41.87
N GLU A 9 4.05 -41.46 -41.56
CA GLU A 9 5.19 -41.68 -42.50
C GLU A 9 5.30 -40.46 -43.46
N ASP A 10 6.42 -39.77 -43.66
CA ASP A 10 7.81 -40.19 -43.77
C ASP A 10 8.69 -38.93 -44.05
N VAL A 11 10.01 -39.06 -43.91
CA VAL A 11 11.08 -38.28 -44.57
C VAL A 11 11.27 -36.81 -44.12
N ALA A 12 12.30 -36.50 -43.30
CA ALA A 12 13.73 -36.36 -43.63
C ALA A 12 14.06 -35.15 -44.51
N ALA A 13 14.69 -34.13 -43.94
CA ALA A 13 15.68 -33.31 -44.65
C ALA A 13 16.50 -32.48 -43.64
N THR A 14 17.74 -32.91 -43.43
CA THR A 14 18.83 -32.08 -42.94
C THR A 14 19.18 -31.07 -44.04
N THR A 15 19.18 -29.75 -43.78
CA THR A 15 19.96 -28.76 -44.55
C THR A 15 20.04 -27.43 -43.78
N GLN A 16 21.18 -27.16 -43.15
CA GLN A 16 21.83 -25.84 -43.25
C GLN A 16 22.60 -25.84 -44.59
N PRO A 17 22.90 -24.71 -45.29
CA PRO A 17 23.38 -23.43 -44.72
C PRO A 17 22.96 -22.13 -45.48
N GLU A 18 23.46 -20.99 -44.99
CA GLU A 18 23.85 -19.75 -45.70
C GLU A 18 22.93 -19.09 -46.76
N GLU A 19 22.51 -17.84 -46.54
CA GLU A 19 22.85 -16.65 -47.37
C GLU A 19 21.98 -15.43 -47.02
N THR A 20 22.64 -14.42 -46.46
CA THR A 20 22.68 -13.02 -46.93
C THR A 20 21.46 -12.45 -47.68
N VAL A 21 20.70 -11.55 -47.04
CA VAL A 21 20.11 -10.40 -47.73
C VAL A 21 20.00 -9.18 -46.80
N ALA A 22 20.26 -8.02 -47.41
CA ALA A 22 20.64 -6.71 -46.88
C ALA A 22 19.64 -6.01 -45.92
N PRO A 23 20.14 -5.02 -45.13
CA PRO A 23 19.33 -4.14 -44.30
C PRO A 23 18.54 -3.14 -45.17
N VAL A 24 17.25 -2.97 -44.85
CA VAL A 24 16.40 -1.95 -45.48
C VAL A 24 16.70 -0.59 -44.85
N GLU A 25 17.35 0.22 -45.66
CA GLU A 25 17.64 1.64 -45.56
C GLU A 25 16.32 2.45 -45.56
N ILE A 26 16.19 3.39 -44.62
CA ILE A 26 15.17 4.45 -44.63
C ILE A 26 15.87 5.79 -44.41
N GLU A 27 16.17 6.47 -45.51
CA GLU A 27 16.29 7.93 -45.57
C GLU A 27 15.43 8.42 -46.75
N PRO A 28 14.79 9.58 -46.59
CA PRO A 28 15.37 10.75 -47.28
C PRO A 28 15.42 12.01 -46.40
N VAL A 29 16.52 12.74 -46.59
CA VAL A 29 16.88 14.06 -46.04
C VAL A 29 16.40 15.18 -47.00
N ALA A 30 16.27 16.40 -46.44
CA ALA A 30 16.31 17.75 -47.06
C ALA A 30 14.96 18.42 -47.40
N GLU A 31 14.70 19.72 -47.18
CA GLU A 31 15.35 20.85 -46.49
C GLU A 31 14.46 22.12 -46.71
N VAL A 32 14.53 23.10 -45.79
CA VAL A 32 14.25 24.56 -45.90
C VAL A 32 12.82 25.15 -45.87
N ALA A 33 12.74 26.22 -45.05
CA ALA A 33 11.83 27.39 -45.01
C ALA A 33 10.76 27.32 -43.90
N GLU A 34 10.60 28.26 -42.95
CA GLU A 34 11.16 29.61 -42.74
C GLU A 34 10.86 30.00 -41.27
N GLU A 35 11.77 30.69 -40.58
CA GLU A 35 11.49 31.38 -39.31
C GLU A 35 10.50 32.54 -39.53
N PRO A 36 9.67 32.88 -38.51
CA PRO A 36 9.79 34.23 -38.00
C PRO A 36 9.76 34.29 -36.46
N LYS A 37 10.89 34.73 -35.91
CA LYS A 37 11.10 35.85 -34.98
C LYS A 37 9.86 36.58 -34.40
N ALA A 38 9.91 36.74 -33.06
CA ALA A 38 9.21 37.72 -32.19
C ALA A 38 7.69 37.50 -32.03
N GLU A 39 7.09 37.61 -30.84
CA GLU A 39 7.24 38.65 -29.81
C GLU A 39 6.60 38.17 -28.49
N GLU A 40 7.35 38.24 -27.37
CA GLU A 40 6.77 38.32 -26.03
C GLU A 40 6.18 39.71 -25.82
N PRO A 41 4.99 39.82 -25.19
CA PRO A 41 4.91 40.75 -24.07
C PRO A 41 4.14 40.16 -22.88
N LYS A 42 4.89 39.91 -21.81
CA LYS A 42 4.77 40.55 -20.49
C LYS A 42 3.43 41.29 -20.20
N ALA A 43 2.66 40.76 -19.27
CA ALA A 43 1.75 41.46 -18.34
C ALA A 43 1.10 40.37 -17.44
N GLU A 44 0.95 40.47 -16.13
CA GLU A 44 1.29 41.47 -15.13
C GLU A 44 1.09 40.75 -13.78
N GLU A 45 2.05 40.87 -12.86
CA GLU A 45 1.87 40.49 -11.46
C GLU A 45 0.87 41.47 -10.81
N PRO A 46 -0.13 41.02 -10.04
CA PRO A 46 -0.64 41.84 -8.95
C PRO A 46 0.13 41.45 -7.68
N LYS A 47 1.19 42.21 -7.41
CA LYS A 47 1.73 42.39 -6.06
C LYS A 47 1.10 43.67 -5.51
N ALA A 48 0.15 43.53 -4.59
CA ALA A 48 -0.31 44.59 -3.70
C ALA A 48 -0.74 43.88 -2.40
N GLU A 49 0.18 43.84 -1.44
CA GLU A 49 0.13 44.65 -0.21
C GLU A 49 -0.66 43.93 0.90
N GLU A 50 0.09 43.34 1.83
CA GLU A 50 -0.34 43.24 3.23
C GLU A 50 -0.74 44.63 3.74
N PRO A 51 -1.75 44.71 4.62
CA PRO A 51 -1.37 45.09 5.98
C PRO A 51 -2.18 44.38 7.09
N VAL A 52 -1.42 43.88 8.07
CA VAL A 52 -1.63 43.86 9.54
C VAL A 52 -3.04 43.63 10.14
N ASP A 53 -3.08 42.58 10.97
CA ASP A 53 -3.50 42.59 12.38
C ASP A 53 -4.97 42.94 12.72
N VAL A 54 -5.75 41.90 13.06
CA VAL A 54 -6.72 41.92 14.18
C VAL A 54 -6.86 40.49 14.75
N GLU A 55 -6.12 40.18 15.81
CA GLU A 55 -6.68 39.46 16.97
C GLU A 55 -7.41 40.51 17.85
N PRO A 56 -8.33 40.21 18.81
CA PRO A 56 -8.74 38.90 19.37
C PRO A 56 -10.26 38.73 19.68
N LYS A 57 -10.60 37.54 20.19
CA LYS A 57 -11.60 37.19 21.25
C LYS A 57 -13.11 37.43 21.05
N ASP A 58 -13.87 36.33 21.12
CA ASP A 58 -15.03 36.01 21.99
C ASP A 58 -16.03 35.13 21.21
N GLU A 59 -16.15 33.84 21.51
CA GLU A 59 -16.99 33.28 22.59
C GLU A 59 -18.47 33.18 22.14
N GLU A 60 -18.87 32.02 21.62
CA GLU A 60 -20.19 31.41 21.90
C GLU A 60 -20.20 29.92 21.46
N GLU A 61 -19.98 29.03 22.43
CA GLU A 61 -20.63 27.70 22.51
C GLU A 61 -22.15 27.92 22.61
N PRO A 62 -23.05 27.00 22.18
CA PRO A 62 -23.00 25.62 22.68
C PRO A 62 -23.57 24.49 21.78
N ALA A 63 -23.35 23.29 22.30
CA ALA A 63 -24.25 22.14 22.31
C ALA A 63 -24.21 21.11 21.15
N ALA A 64 -23.63 19.97 21.53
CA ALA A 64 -24.29 18.66 21.52
C ALA A 64 -24.48 17.95 20.17
N ALA A 65 -23.51 17.10 19.85
CA ALA A 65 -23.80 15.72 19.50
C ALA A 65 -22.68 14.85 20.07
N GLU A 66 -22.93 14.22 21.23
CA GLU A 66 -22.15 13.07 21.69
C GLU A 66 -22.23 11.98 20.61
N PRO A 67 -21.12 11.52 20.01
CA PRO A 67 -21.04 10.13 19.63
C PRO A 67 -20.71 9.34 20.89
N GLU A 68 -21.56 8.36 21.16
CA GLU A 68 -21.49 7.40 22.24
C GLU A 68 -20.06 7.01 22.59
N ALA A 69 -19.70 7.25 23.86
CA ALA A 69 -18.54 6.67 24.48
C ALA A 69 -18.71 5.14 24.50
N GLU A 70 -18.22 4.45 23.47
CA GLU A 70 -17.84 3.05 23.61
C GLU A 70 -16.61 3.01 24.51
N THR A 71 -16.88 2.73 25.78
CA THR A 71 -15.90 2.37 26.80
C THR A 71 -15.02 1.22 26.29
N THR A 72 -13.84 1.53 25.77
CA THR A 72 -12.74 0.56 25.74
C THR A 72 -11.90 0.80 26.98
N THR A 73 -12.11 -0.09 27.94
CA THR A 73 -11.30 -0.50 29.10
C THR A 73 -10.03 0.31 29.40
N PRO A 74 -9.76 0.66 30.67
CA PRO A 74 -8.42 1.11 31.07
C PRO A 74 -7.45 -0.07 30.94
N GLU A 75 -6.82 -0.20 29.78
CA GLU A 75 -5.69 -1.10 29.54
C GLU A 75 -4.47 -0.47 30.25
N GLU A 76 -3.79 -1.23 31.10
CA GLU A 76 -2.41 -0.89 31.49
C GLU A 76 -1.60 -0.52 30.24
N PRO A 77 -0.60 0.38 30.30
CA PRO A 77 0.12 0.77 29.11
C PRO A 77 0.76 -0.47 28.49
N ALA A 78 0.15 -0.96 27.41
CA ALA A 78 0.69 -2.04 26.61
C ALA A 78 2.10 -1.64 26.20
N LYS A 79 3.09 -2.45 26.52
CA LYS A 79 4.47 -2.16 26.15
C LYS A 79 4.55 -2.21 24.63
N ASP A 80 5.16 -1.20 24.02
CA ASP A 80 5.45 -1.24 22.59
C ASP A 80 6.50 -2.31 22.32
N VAL A 81 6.08 -3.50 21.90
CA VAL A 81 6.95 -4.61 21.49
C VAL A 81 7.27 -4.50 20.00
N TYR A 82 6.33 -4.00 19.19
CA TYR A 82 6.46 -3.87 17.75
C TYR A 82 6.06 -2.47 17.28
N LYS A 83 6.73 -1.99 16.22
CA LYS A 83 6.41 -0.73 15.53
C LYS A 83 6.29 -0.99 14.04
N VAL A 84 5.28 -0.38 13.41
CA VAL A 84 5.16 -0.38 11.96
C VAL A 84 5.92 0.83 11.43
N THR A 85 7.05 0.60 10.75
CA THR A 85 7.98 1.66 10.32
C THR A 85 7.70 2.18 8.92
N GLY A 86 6.89 1.46 8.14
CA GLY A 86 6.40 1.94 6.85
C GLY A 86 5.64 0.89 6.06
N HIS A 87 5.49 1.16 4.77
CA HIS A 87 4.82 0.28 3.83
C HIS A 87 5.51 0.28 2.47
N GLU A 88 5.29 -0.80 1.73
CA GLU A 88 5.71 -0.97 0.34
C GLU A 88 4.52 -1.47 -0.49
N ILE A 89 4.45 -1.03 -1.75
CA ILE A 89 3.44 -1.49 -2.70
C ILE A 89 4.17 -2.26 -3.80
N ASP A 90 3.81 -3.53 -3.99
CA ASP A 90 4.41 -4.36 -5.05
C ASP A 90 3.83 -4.05 -6.43
N GLU A 91 4.38 -4.71 -7.47
CA GLU A 91 3.91 -4.57 -8.85
C GLU A 91 2.45 -5.01 -9.04
N ALA A 92 1.94 -5.89 -8.17
CA ALA A 92 0.54 -6.32 -8.16
C ALA A 92 -0.38 -5.32 -7.41
N GLY A 93 0.18 -4.27 -6.81
CA GLY A 93 -0.54 -3.29 -6.02
C GLY A 93 -0.95 -3.78 -4.63
N VAL A 94 -0.30 -4.81 -4.09
CA VAL A 94 -0.50 -5.29 -2.72
C VAL A 94 0.33 -4.42 -1.77
N VAL A 95 -0.32 -3.95 -0.70
CA VAL A 95 0.33 -3.15 0.35
C VAL A 95 0.90 -4.09 1.42
N PHE A 96 2.22 -4.05 1.57
CA PHE A 96 2.97 -4.68 2.65
C PHE A 96 3.33 -3.64 3.70
N TYR A 97 3.26 -4.01 4.96
CA TYR A 97 3.62 -3.18 6.11
C TYR A 97 4.91 -3.74 6.71
N THR A 98 5.91 -2.88 6.87
CA THR A 98 7.18 -3.20 7.51
C THR A 98 7.02 -3.03 9.01
N VAL A 99 7.28 -4.10 9.75
CA VAL A 99 7.18 -4.16 11.20
C VAL A 99 8.56 -4.45 11.77
N GLU A 100 8.95 -3.70 12.78
CA GLU A 100 10.21 -3.85 13.51
C GLU A 100 9.91 -4.09 14.98
N ALA A 101 10.59 -5.09 15.57
CA ALA A 101 10.58 -5.29 17.01
C ALA A 101 11.33 -4.14 17.68
N VAL A 102 10.76 -3.60 18.76
CA VAL A 102 11.39 -2.54 19.56
C VAL A 102 12.54 -3.12 20.39
N GLU A 103 12.39 -4.36 20.83
CA GLU A 103 13.37 -5.08 21.64
C GLU A 103 13.95 -6.24 20.81
N GLY A 104 14.89 -5.92 19.92
CA GLY A 104 15.62 -6.87 19.07
C GLY A 104 15.82 -6.38 17.63
N ASP A 105 16.56 -7.16 16.83
CA ASP A 105 16.84 -6.87 15.40
C ASP A 105 15.88 -7.62 14.46
N VAL A 106 14.64 -7.88 14.89
CA VAL A 106 13.65 -8.59 14.08
C VAL A 106 12.83 -7.58 13.28
N SER A 107 12.91 -7.66 11.96
CA SER A 107 12.07 -6.89 11.05
C SER A 107 11.39 -7.83 10.05
N PHE A 108 10.08 -7.69 9.88
CA PHE A 108 9.32 -8.51 8.94
C PHE A 108 8.31 -7.67 8.14
N LYS A 109 7.95 -8.16 6.95
CA LYS A 109 6.96 -7.51 6.08
C LYS A 109 5.73 -8.41 5.95
N LYS A 110 4.55 -7.85 6.23
CA LYS A 110 3.27 -8.58 6.12
C LYS A 110 2.23 -7.74 5.41
N ARG A 111 1.35 -8.39 4.66
CA ARG A 111 0.20 -7.70 4.05
C ARG A 111 -0.96 -7.62 5.02
N PHE A 112 -1.86 -6.64 4.82
CA PHE A 112 -3.04 -6.47 5.68
C PHE A 112 -3.87 -7.77 5.84
N SER A 113 -4.02 -8.56 4.77
CA SER A 113 -4.76 -9.83 4.81
C SER A 113 -4.15 -10.86 5.76
N GLU A 114 -2.83 -10.82 6.01
CA GLU A 114 -2.18 -11.73 6.96
C GLU A 114 -2.51 -11.34 8.41
N PHE A 115 -2.58 -10.04 8.72
CA PHE A 115 -3.05 -9.57 10.02
C PHE A 115 -4.50 -10.01 10.28
N LYS A 116 -5.36 -9.97 9.26
CA LYS A 116 -6.72 -10.51 9.36
C LYS A 116 -6.70 -12.01 9.66
N ALA A 117 -5.86 -12.76 8.94
CA ALA A 117 -5.73 -14.20 9.13
C ALA A 117 -5.20 -14.54 10.53
N LEU A 118 -4.26 -13.75 11.06
CA LEU A 118 -3.75 -13.87 12.42
C LEU A 118 -4.87 -13.69 13.46
N VAL A 119 -5.62 -12.59 13.40
CA VAL A 119 -6.70 -12.34 14.36
C VAL A 119 -7.78 -13.42 14.29
N VAL A 120 -8.10 -13.92 13.09
CA VAL A 120 -9.01 -15.06 12.92
C VAL A 120 -8.42 -16.35 13.50
N ALA A 121 -7.14 -16.64 13.27
CA ALA A 121 -6.45 -17.82 13.81
C ALA A 121 -6.34 -17.79 15.34
N LEU A 122 -6.25 -16.60 15.93
CA LEU A 122 -6.32 -16.37 17.37
C LEU A 122 -7.75 -16.46 17.94
N SER A 123 -8.74 -16.77 17.10
CA SER A 123 -10.18 -16.87 17.41
C SER A 123 -10.89 -15.53 17.68
N SER A 124 -10.34 -14.41 17.18
CA SER A 124 -10.94 -13.07 17.29
C SER A 124 -11.40 -12.74 18.72
N PRO A 125 -10.48 -12.79 19.70
CA PRO A 125 -10.81 -12.48 21.09
C PRO A 125 -11.38 -11.07 21.20
N LYS A 126 -12.42 -10.89 22.03
CA LYS A 126 -13.09 -9.60 22.23
C LYS A 126 -12.19 -8.56 22.91
N SER A 127 -11.09 -9.00 23.52
CA SER A 127 -10.08 -8.14 24.14
C SER A 127 -9.15 -7.47 23.12
N LEU A 128 -9.09 -7.96 21.88
CA LEU A 128 -8.24 -7.34 20.89
C LEU A 128 -8.88 -6.09 20.29
N PRO A 129 -8.09 -5.03 20.05
CA PRO A 129 -8.54 -3.85 19.36
C PRO A 129 -9.03 -4.20 17.95
N ALA A 130 -9.97 -3.39 17.45
CA ALA A 130 -10.56 -3.60 16.14
C ALA A 130 -9.50 -3.50 15.03
N LEU A 131 -9.60 -4.38 14.02
CA LEU A 131 -8.79 -4.27 12.83
C LEU A 131 -9.21 -3.03 12.01
N PRO A 132 -8.27 -2.36 11.31
CA PRO A 132 -8.58 -1.18 10.54
C PRO A 132 -9.54 -1.48 9.38
N ALA A 133 -10.20 -0.43 8.89
CA ALA A 133 -11.32 -0.54 7.97
C ALA A 133 -10.95 -1.34 6.70
N SER A 134 -11.69 -2.43 6.48
CA SER A 134 -11.62 -3.27 5.27
C SER A 134 -12.88 -3.19 4.40
N GLY A 135 -13.85 -2.38 4.81
CA GLY A 135 -15.20 -2.37 4.25
C GLY A 135 -15.34 -1.57 2.95
N LEU A 136 -16.60 -1.37 2.55
CA LEU A 136 -16.98 -0.64 1.33
C LEU A 136 -16.38 0.78 1.29
N SER A 137 -16.33 1.46 2.43
CA SER A 137 -15.70 2.78 2.59
C SER A 137 -14.23 2.79 2.22
N ALA A 138 -13.48 1.77 2.67
CA ALA A 138 -12.06 1.63 2.34
C ALA A 138 -11.85 1.31 0.85
N LYS A 139 -12.77 0.56 0.25
CA LYS A 139 -12.74 0.24 -1.17
C LYS A 139 -13.04 1.45 -2.05
N LEU A 140 -13.92 2.35 -1.62
CA LEU A 140 -14.25 3.59 -2.31
C LEU A 140 -13.08 4.58 -2.33
N ARG A 141 -12.36 4.71 -1.20
CA ARG A 141 -11.17 5.58 -1.08
C ARG A 141 -9.96 5.03 -1.86
N GLY A 142 -9.97 3.76 -2.23
CA GLY A 142 -8.88 3.09 -2.92
C GLY A 142 -7.85 2.48 -1.96
N LYS A 143 -7.33 1.30 -2.32
CA LYS A 143 -6.40 0.52 -1.49
C LYS A 143 -5.04 1.21 -1.24
N HIS A 144 -4.68 2.19 -2.08
CA HIS A 144 -3.41 2.92 -2.04
C HIS A 144 -3.54 4.33 -1.49
N ASN A 145 -4.70 4.67 -0.92
CA ASN A 145 -4.90 5.98 -0.34
C ASN A 145 -3.97 6.17 0.87
N PRO A 146 -3.15 7.23 0.90
CA PRO A 146 -2.14 7.42 1.93
C PRO A 146 -2.75 7.54 3.33
N ALA A 147 -3.90 8.21 3.47
CA ALA A 147 -4.58 8.33 4.76
C ALA A 147 -5.07 6.97 5.28
N LEU A 148 -5.57 6.11 4.40
CA LEU A 148 -5.95 4.74 4.76
C LEU A 148 -4.75 3.87 5.13
N ILE A 149 -3.63 4.04 4.43
CA ILE A 149 -2.43 3.29 4.72
C ILE A 149 -1.88 3.70 6.09
N GLN A 150 -1.80 4.99 6.40
CA GLN A 150 -1.35 5.48 7.70
C GLN A 150 -2.28 5.05 8.85
N GLU A 151 -3.60 5.12 8.65
CA GLU A 151 -4.59 4.61 9.61
C GLU A 151 -4.33 3.12 9.90
N ARG A 152 -4.06 2.34 8.84
CA ARG A 152 -3.74 0.92 8.97
C ARG A 152 -2.42 0.70 9.69
N GLU A 153 -1.35 1.41 9.35
CA GLU A 153 -0.05 1.29 10.04
C GLU A 153 -0.21 1.47 11.54
N THR A 154 -0.90 2.54 11.94
CA THR A 154 -1.15 2.87 13.34
C THR A 154 -1.97 1.77 14.03
N GLN A 155 -3.11 1.39 13.43
CA GLN A 155 -4.00 0.39 14.04
C GLN A 155 -3.37 -1.01 14.06
N LEU A 156 -2.58 -1.38 13.05
CA LEU A 156 -1.88 -2.66 13.01
C LEU A 156 -0.80 -2.73 14.08
N ALA A 157 -0.08 -1.64 14.36
CA ALA A 157 0.84 -1.57 15.48
C ALA A 157 0.12 -1.80 16.81
N VAL A 158 -1.03 -1.13 17.02
CA VAL A 158 -1.85 -1.29 18.23
C VAL A 158 -2.32 -2.74 18.39
N VAL A 159 -2.84 -3.36 17.32
CA VAL A 159 -3.29 -4.77 17.33
C VAL A 159 -2.13 -5.73 17.62
N LEU A 160 -0.95 -5.51 17.01
CA LEU A 160 0.21 -6.35 17.28
C LEU A 160 0.67 -6.25 18.72
N ASN A 161 0.74 -5.05 19.26
CA ASN A 161 1.14 -4.85 20.65
C ASN A 161 0.11 -5.43 21.61
N ALA A 162 -1.19 -5.30 21.35
CA ALA A 162 -2.21 -5.96 22.16
C ALA A 162 -2.04 -7.49 22.18
N ILE A 163 -1.76 -8.10 21.02
CA ILE A 163 -1.48 -9.55 20.93
C ILE A 163 -0.19 -9.91 21.68
N ALA A 164 0.87 -9.10 21.54
CA ALA A 164 2.17 -9.37 22.14
C ALA A 164 2.18 -9.21 23.66
N ASN A 165 1.36 -8.30 24.20
CA ASN A 165 1.23 -8.07 25.64
C ASN A 165 0.27 -9.07 26.30
N ASP A 166 -0.62 -9.71 25.54
CA ASP A 166 -1.45 -10.79 26.03
C ASP A 166 -0.66 -12.11 26.03
N ALA A 167 -0.31 -12.61 27.22
CA ALA A 167 0.48 -13.83 27.37
C ALA A 167 -0.18 -15.05 26.70
N GLU A 168 -1.51 -15.15 26.72
CA GLU A 168 -2.22 -16.28 26.10
C GLU A 168 -2.19 -16.19 24.57
N LEU A 169 -2.16 -14.99 24.01
CA LEU A 169 -2.11 -14.80 22.55
C LEU A 169 -0.68 -14.84 22.01
N ALA A 170 0.28 -14.26 22.74
CA ALA A 170 1.69 -14.24 22.39
C ALA A 170 2.30 -15.65 22.32
N GLU A 171 1.84 -16.57 23.18
CA GLU A 171 2.36 -17.95 23.20
C GLU A 171 1.79 -18.85 22.09
N LYS A 172 0.69 -18.44 21.45
CA LYS A 172 0.02 -19.24 20.40
C LYS A 172 0.88 -19.34 19.13
N GLU A 173 0.91 -20.54 18.54
CA GLU A 173 1.68 -20.80 17.32
C GLU A 173 1.38 -19.86 16.14
N PRO A 174 0.11 -19.47 15.86
CA PRO A 174 -0.18 -18.51 14.80
C PRO A 174 0.56 -17.18 14.96
N PHE A 175 0.71 -16.67 16.18
CA PHE A 175 1.42 -15.42 16.41
C PHE A 175 2.92 -15.58 16.25
N LYS A 176 3.50 -16.65 16.82
CA LYS A 176 4.93 -16.96 16.66
C LYS A 176 5.34 -17.10 15.19
N LYS A 177 4.54 -17.79 14.38
CA LYS A 177 4.75 -17.89 12.92
C LYS A 177 4.53 -16.59 12.17
N PHE A 178 3.74 -15.69 12.74
CA PHE A 178 3.47 -14.40 12.12
C PHE A 178 4.64 -13.45 12.26
N VAL A 179 5.34 -13.46 13.41
CA VAL A 179 6.47 -12.56 13.70
C VAL A 179 7.83 -13.13 13.28
N GLU A 180 7.84 -14.33 12.71
CA GLU A 180 9.01 -15.00 12.11
C GLU A 180 9.37 -14.44 10.72
#